data_AF-A0A0F9QJ29-F1
#
_entry.id   AF-A0A0F9QJ29-F1
#
_cell.length_a   1.000
_cell.length_b   1.000
_cell.length_c   1.000
_cell.angle_alpha   90.00
_cell.angle_beta   90.00
_cell.angle_gamma   90.00
#
_symmetry.space_group_name_H-M   'P 1'
#
loop_
_entity.id
_entity.type
_entity.pdbx_description
1 polymer ?
#
loop_
_entity_poly.entity_id
_entity_poly.type
_entity_poly.pdbx_seq_one_letter_code
_entity_poly.pdbx_strand_id
1 'polypeptide(L)'
;MIIPSELDNVIEITVDSEVGISELAYRPDDNIEPVNEIKALLFDAFPETLTRPHEDWWELIGLTKADDVNYFEDTISVIHQGKPGYELRKQYGVPLDLNLKNYYAIKYRLESKTTCIKVYDANYAHHLLPALPSGTRIASKEGIGLHFGDLDEGELAFRDLYVYHDCAIYFERSMGYIDEDWEYLKYPEEWEVKKGEIYPRLYGVLYDARTLKNLKLKHYVFPSDPKLNNIELI
;
A
#
# COMPACT_ATOMS: atom_id res chain seq x y z
N MET A 1 38.59 -0.71 21.25
CA MET A 1 37.96 -0.86 19.92
C MET A 1 36.98 -2.01 20.08
N ILE A 2 35.73 -1.67 20.38
CA ILE A 2 34.67 -2.63 20.68
C ILE A 2 33.85 -2.74 19.40
N ILE A 3 33.78 -3.94 18.84
CA ILE A 3 32.81 -4.30 17.80
C ILE A 3 31.61 -4.85 18.56
N PRO A 4 30.44 -4.19 18.55
CA PRO A 4 29.22 -4.83 19.00
C PRO A 4 28.67 -5.63 17.82
N SER A 5 28.84 -6.95 17.90
CA SER A 5 28.06 -7.94 17.17
C SER A 5 26.71 -8.07 17.87
N GLU A 6 25.64 -7.50 17.30
CA GLU A 6 24.26 -7.77 17.71
C GLU A 6 23.31 -7.12 16.69
N LEU A 7 23.16 -7.75 15.53
CA LEU A 7 22.07 -7.48 14.57
C LEU A 7 21.61 -8.81 13.95
N ASP A 8 21.33 -9.80 14.80
CA ASP A 8 20.63 -11.02 14.40
C ASP A 8 19.21 -10.99 14.99
N ASN A 9 18.42 -10.01 14.56
CA ASN A 9 16.96 -10.13 14.57
C ASN A 9 16.51 -10.26 13.11
N VAL A 10 16.86 -11.38 12.49
CA VAL A 10 16.23 -11.78 11.23
C VAL A 10 14.81 -12.21 11.58
N ILE A 11 13.85 -11.31 11.36
CA ILE A 11 12.43 -11.68 11.43
C ILE A 11 12.19 -12.63 10.24
N GLU A 12 12.10 -13.91 10.56
CA GLU A 12 11.63 -14.95 9.65
C GLU A 12 10.13 -14.70 9.45
N ILE A 13 9.78 -14.09 8.32
CA ILE A 13 8.40 -13.78 7.97
C ILE A 13 7.90 -14.94 7.13
N THR A 14 7.09 -15.80 7.75
CA THR A 14 6.30 -16.81 7.03
C THR A 14 5.14 -16.07 6.38
N VAL A 15 5.11 -16.01 5.05
CA VAL A 15 3.99 -15.44 4.30
C VAL A 15 2.86 -16.45 4.37
N ASP A 16 1.91 -16.25 5.27
CA ASP A 16 0.72 -17.08 5.33
C ASP A 16 -0.12 -16.83 4.08
N SER A 17 -0.42 -17.90 3.34
CA SER A 17 -1.12 -17.87 2.03
C SER A 17 -2.54 -17.31 2.10
N GLU A 18 -3.06 -17.07 3.30
CA GLU A 18 -4.38 -16.49 3.56
C GLU A 18 -4.37 -14.95 3.69
N VAL A 19 -3.21 -14.31 3.79
CA VAL A 19 -3.12 -12.83 3.84
C VAL A 19 -3.39 -12.28 2.44
N GLY A 20 -4.65 -11.94 2.19
CA GLY A 20 -5.16 -11.49 0.91
C GLY A 20 -4.26 -10.48 0.20
N ILE A 21 -3.89 -10.82 -1.03
CA ILE A 21 -3.10 -9.98 -1.94
C ILE A 21 -3.84 -8.65 -2.27
N SER A 22 -5.15 -8.59 -1.97
CA SER A 22 -6.03 -7.48 -2.35
C SER A 22 -6.25 -6.46 -1.23
N GLU A 23 -5.92 -5.19 -1.48
CA GLU A 23 -6.35 -4.05 -0.67
C GLU A 23 -7.65 -3.47 -1.28
N LEU A 24 -8.75 -3.52 -0.52
CA LEU A 24 -10.04 -2.96 -0.95
C LEU A 24 -10.09 -1.46 -0.69
N ALA A 25 -10.46 -0.69 -1.72
CA ALA A 25 -10.69 0.74 -1.63
C ALA A 25 -12.01 1.13 -2.32
N TYR A 26 -12.68 2.14 -1.77
CA TYR A 26 -14.00 2.58 -2.19
C TYR A 26 -14.02 4.09 -2.41
N ARG A 27 -14.99 4.56 -3.21
CA ARG A 27 -15.27 5.99 -3.26
C ARG A 27 -15.98 6.39 -1.98
N PRO A 28 -15.57 7.49 -1.31
CA PRO A 28 -16.20 7.90 -0.07
C PRO A 28 -17.69 8.25 -0.22
N ASP A 29 -18.14 8.66 -1.39
CA ASP A 29 -19.54 9.00 -1.69
C ASP A 29 -20.40 7.78 -2.05
N ASP A 30 -19.81 6.58 -2.16
CA ASP A 30 -20.57 5.35 -2.39
C ASP A 30 -21.50 5.10 -1.20
N ASN A 31 -22.81 5.03 -1.47
CA ASN A 31 -23.82 4.71 -0.47
C ASN A 31 -23.98 3.19 -0.32
N ILE A 32 -22.94 2.52 0.16
CA ILE A 32 -22.89 1.08 0.39
C ILE A 32 -22.46 0.77 1.83
N GLU A 33 -22.89 -0.37 2.35
CA GLU A 33 -22.64 -0.80 3.74
C GLU A 33 -21.15 -0.75 4.13
N PRO A 34 -20.19 -1.28 3.33
CA PRO A 34 -18.77 -1.21 3.69
C PRO A 34 -18.24 0.20 3.89
N VAL A 35 -18.65 1.17 3.05
CA VAL A 35 -18.17 2.56 3.16
C VAL A 35 -18.72 3.22 4.42
N ASN A 36 -20.00 2.97 4.74
CA ASN A 36 -20.62 3.50 5.94
C ASN A 36 -19.97 2.93 7.20
N GLU A 37 -19.63 1.64 7.21
CA GLU A 37 -18.90 1.01 8.32
C GLU A 37 -17.51 1.59 8.50
N ILE A 38 -16.73 1.74 7.42
CA ILE A 38 -15.38 2.30 7.48
C ILE A 38 -15.43 3.75 8.00
N LYS A 39 -16.37 4.56 7.52
CA LYS A 39 -16.57 5.92 8.04
C LYS A 39 -16.95 5.93 9.52
N ALA A 40 -17.87 5.06 9.93
CA ALA A 40 -18.28 4.97 11.33
C ALA A 40 -17.09 4.62 12.24
N LEU A 41 -16.26 3.65 11.85
CA LEU A 41 -15.03 3.29 12.56
C LEU A 41 -14.04 4.46 12.63
N LEU A 42 -13.83 5.16 11.52
CA LEU A 42 -12.94 6.31 11.46
C LEU A 42 -13.42 7.44 12.40
N PHE A 43 -14.72 7.75 12.37
CA PHE A 43 -15.30 8.83 13.16
C PHE A 43 -15.41 8.51 14.65
N ASP A 44 -15.57 7.24 15.02
CA ASP A 44 -15.51 6.80 16.41
C ASP A 44 -14.08 6.92 16.97
N ALA A 45 -13.08 6.47 16.21
CA ALA A 45 -11.69 6.50 16.64
C ALA A 45 -11.06 7.90 16.61
N PHE A 46 -11.40 8.70 15.58
CA PHE A 46 -10.83 10.02 15.29
C PHE A 46 -11.93 11.07 15.00
N PRO A 47 -12.71 11.50 16.01
CA PRO A 47 -13.84 12.42 15.81
C PRO A 47 -13.46 13.75 15.15
N GLU A 48 -12.22 14.21 15.30
CA GLU A 48 -11.71 15.43 14.67
C GLU A 48 -11.74 15.37 13.15
N THR A 49 -11.76 14.18 12.55
CA THR A 49 -11.88 13.99 11.10
C THR A 49 -13.22 14.50 10.57
N LEU A 50 -14.28 14.56 11.39
CA LEU A 50 -15.58 15.17 11.07
C LEU A 50 -15.53 16.70 10.91
N THR A 51 -14.54 17.34 11.52
CA THR A 51 -14.48 18.81 11.64
C THR A 51 -13.52 19.46 10.65
N ARG A 52 -12.68 18.67 9.98
CA ARG A 52 -11.81 19.19 8.93
C ARG A 52 -12.56 19.15 7.60
N PRO A 53 -12.46 20.20 6.75
CA PRO A 53 -13.12 20.25 5.45
C PRO A 53 -12.43 19.31 4.43
N HIS A 54 -12.04 18.11 4.85
CA HIS A 54 -11.33 17.15 4.01
C HIS A 54 -12.28 16.23 3.24
N GLU A 55 -13.57 16.18 3.57
CA GLU A 55 -14.53 15.33 2.85
C GLU A 55 -14.63 15.70 1.36
N ASP A 56 -14.38 16.96 0.98
CA ASP A 56 -14.40 17.39 -0.43
C ASP A 56 -13.17 16.90 -1.25
N TRP A 57 -12.15 16.30 -0.60
CA TRP A 57 -10.90 15.85 -1.26
C TRP A 57 -10.54 14.39 -0.98
N TRP A 58 -11.42 13.60 -0.35
CA TRP A 58 -11.19 12.16 -0.23
C TRP A 58 -11.46 11.52 -1.59
N GLU A 59 -10.41 11.01 -2.21
CA GLU A 59 -10.52 10.30 -3.49
C GLU A 59 -10.98 8.87 -3.26
N LEU A 60 -10.42 8.23 -2.22
CA LEU A 60 -10.66 6.83 -1.86
C LEU A 60 -10.54 6.62 -0.35
N ILE A 61 -11.26 5.62 0.16
CA ILE A 61 -11.14 5.13 1.52
C ILE A 61 -11.07 3.60 1.54
N GLY A 62 -10.25 3.03 2.40
CA GLY A 62 -10.10 1.57 2.52
C GLY A 62 -9.76 1.15 3.94
N LEU A 63 -10.19 -0.05 4.32
CA LEU A 63 -9.83 -0.70 5.58
C LEU A 63 -8.89 -1.87 5.28
N THR A 64 -7.74 -1.88 5.95
CA THR A 64 -6.82 -3.00 5.95
C THR A 64 -6.81 -3.63 7.32
N LYS A 65 -7.07 -4.94 7.38
CA LYS A 65 -7.00 -5.72 8.62
C LYS A 65 -5.55 -5.94 9.04
N ALA A 66 -5.34 -6.06 10.34
CA ALA A 66 -4.03 -6.45 10.87
C ALA A 66 -3.56 -7.76 10.20
N ASP A 67 -2.28 -7.80 9.84
CA ASP A 67 -1.63 -8.96 9.24
C ASP A 67 -0.34 -9.35 9.97
N ASP A 68 0.00 -8.68 11.08
CA ASP A 68 1.21 -8.88 11.91
C ASP A 68 2.56 -8.79 11.15
N VAL A 69 2.51 -8.42 9.86
CA VAL A 69 3.69 -8.26 9.01
C VAL A 69 3.91 -6.77 8.70
N ASN A 70 2.87 -6.10 8.22
CA ASN A 70 2.92 -4.72 7.74
C ASN A 70 1.90 -3.83 8.44
N TYR A 71 0.85 -4.43 8.99
CA TYR A 71 -0.18 -3.77 9.79
C TYR A 71 -0.33 -4.56 11.09
N PHE A 72 0.19 -4.01 12.18
CA PHE A 72 0.08 -4.61 13.52
C PHE A 72 -1.32 -4.45 14.14
N GLU A 73 -2.17 -3.64 13.52
CA GLU A 73 -3.53 -3.37 13.91
C GLU A 73 -4.36 -2.95 12.69
N ASP A 74 -5.68 -2.99 12.84
CA ASP A 74 -6.60 -2.52 11.82
C ASP A 74 -6.32 -1.05 11.46
N THR A 75 -6.19 -0.79 10.16
CA THR A 75 -5.78 0.51 9.63
C THR A 75 -6.75 0.98 8.55
N ILE A 76 -7.28 2.19 8.72
CA ILE A 76 -8.05 2.87 7.68
C ILE A 76 -7.11 3.78 6.89
N SER A 77 -7.09 3.64 5.57
CA SER A 77 -6.36 4.53 4.67
C SER A 77 -7.33 5.46 3.96
N VAL A 78 -7.11 6.77 4.07
CA VAL A 78 -7.83 7.79 3.32
C VAL A 78 -6.87 8.41 2.31
N ILE A 79 -7.18 8.28 1.03
CA ILE A 79 -6.38 8.81 -0.08
C ILE A 79 -6.94 10.17 -0.47
N HIS A 80 -6.04 11.14 -0.64
CA HIS A 80 -6.35 12.50 -1.02
C HIS A 80 -5.73 12.84 -2.36
N GLN A 81 -6.47 13.58 -3.20
CA GLN A 81 -5.93 14.17 -4.41
C GLN A 81 -5.13 15.44 -4.08
N GLY A 82 -4.00 15.64 -4.76
CA GLY A 82 -3.10 16.78 -4.58
C GLY A 82 -1.90 16.49 -3.68
N LYS A 83 -1.10 17.52 -3.40
CA LYS A 83 0.09 17.41 -2.53
C LYS A 83 -0.28 17.78 -1.10
N PRO A 84 0.31 17.15 -0.06
CA PRO A 84 0.09 17.57 1.30
C PRO A 84 0.60 19.01 1.52
N GLY A 85 -0.23 19.85 2.13
CA GLY A 85 0.11 21.25 2.41
C GLY A 85 1.23 21.39 3.45
N TYR A 86 1.75 22.61 3.59
CA TYR A 86 2.88 22.91 4.49
C TYR A 86 2.63 22.47 5.94
N GLU A 87 1.47 22.82 6.51
CA GLU A 87 1.15 22.45 7.90
C GLU A 87 1.03 20.94 8.08
N LEU A 88 0.47 20.22 7.10
CA LEU A 88 0.35 18.77 7.16
C LEU A 88 1.73 18.10 7.07
N ARG A 89 2.60 18.58 6.17
CA ARG A 89 3.98 18.10 6.07
C ARG A 89 4.73 18.34 7.38
N LYS A 90 4.57 19.51 7.99
CA LYS A 90 5.17 19.84 9.29
C LYS A 90 4.63 18.94 10.40
N GLN A 91 3.31 18.70 10.45
CA GLN A 91 2.67 17.82 11.44
C GLN A 91 3.27 16.42 11.43
N TYR A 92 3.46 15.82 10.25
CA TYR A 92 3.97 14.45 10.13
C TYR A 92 5.47 14.36 9.90
N GLY A 93 6.21 15.47 9.88
CA GLY A 93 7.65 15.49 9.64
C GLY A 93 8.08 15.14 8.20
N VAL A 94 7.23 15.38 7.20
CA VAL A 94 7.57 15.18 5.78
C VAL A 94 8.56 16.27 5.34
N PRO A 95 9.78 15.92 4.87
CA PRO A 95 10.78 16.90 4.44
C PRO A 95 10.25 17.79 3.32
N LEU A 96 10.49 19.10 3.39
CA LEU A 96 9.89 20.10 2.50
C LEU A 96 10.44 20.10 1.07
N ASP A 97 11.64 19.58 0.89
CA ASP A 97 12.41 19.47 -0.34
C ASP A 97 12.05 18.24 -1.20
N LEU A 98 11.26 17.30 -0.66
CA LEU A 98 10.77 16.16 -1.45
C LEU A 98 9.94 16.61 -2.66
N ASN A 99 10.19 15.97 -3.80
CA ASN A 99 9.43 16.16 -5.03
C ASN A 99 8.20 15.24 -5.05
N LEU A 100 7.10 15.67 -4.45
CA LEU A 100 5.94 14.80 -4.27
C LEU A 100 5.05 14.71 -5.52
N LYS A 101 4.43 13.54 -5.74
CA LYS A 101 3.29 13.35 -6.67
C LYS A 101 2.03 14.02 -6.13
N ASN A 102 1.01 14.15 -6.99
CA ASN A 102 -0.25 14.83 -6.69
C ASN A 102 -1.28 13.91 -6.02
N TYR A 103 -0.84 13.09 -5.08
CA TYR A 103 -1.70 12.35 -4.18
C TYR A 103 -0.91 11.94 -2.95
N TYR A 104 -1.62 11.71 -1.85
CA TYR A 104 -1.06 11.18 -0.59
C TYR A 104 -2.15 10.41 0.15
N ALA A 105 -1.78 9.60 1.13
CA ALA A 105 -2.73 8.94 2.00
C ALA A 105 -2.45 9.29 3.46
N ILE A 106 -3.49 9.45 4.27
CA ILE A 106 -3.39 9.42 5.72
C ILE A 106 -3.87 8.03 6.16
N LYS A 107 -3.04 7.35 6.94
CA LYS A 107 -3.39 6.09 7.58
C LYS A 107 -3.75 6.35 9.04
N TYR A 108 -4.88 5.79 9.44
CA TYR A 108 -5.45 5.88 10.77
C TYR A 108 -5.42 4.50 11.40
N ARG A 109 -4.63 4.34 12.45
CA ARG A 109 -4.51 3.09 13.20
C ARG A 109 -5.52 3.07 14.33
N LEU A 110 -6.44 2.12 14.30
CA LEU A 110 -7.69 2.21 15.07
C LEU A 110 -7.52 1.97 16.57
N GLU A 111 -6.65 1.05 16.97
CA GLU A 111 -6.44 0.65 18.35
C GLU A 111 -5.50 1.62 19.07
N SER A 112 -4.34 1.90 18.48
CA SER A 112 -3.35 2.84 19.05
C SER A 112 -3.79 4.29 18.95
N LYS A 113 -4.77 4.59 18.07
CA LYS A 113 -5.22 5.94 17.74
C LYS A 113 -4.08 6.83 17.24
N THR A 114 -3.14 6.23 16.53
CA THR A 114 -2.03 6.94 15.88
C THR A 114 -2.32 7.18 14.41
N THR A 115 -1.61 8.14 13.83
CA THR A 115 -1.76 8.47 12.41
C THR A 115 -0.41 8.57 11.74
N CYS A 116 -0.38 8.21 10.46
CA CYS A 116 0.77 8.42 9.61
C CYS A 116 0.35 8.96 8.25
N ILE A 117 1.29 9.58 7.55
CA ILE A 117 1.11 10.01 6.17
C ILE A 117 1.99 9.17 5.25
N LYS A 118 1.39 8.64 4.19
CA LYS A 118 2.08 8.05 3.04
C LYS A 118 2.10 9.07 1.91
N VAL A 119 3.29 9.53 1.53
CA VAL A 119 3.50 10.42 0.39
C VAL A 119 4.27 9.69 -0.71
N TYR A 120 4.21 10.20 -1.94
CA TYR A 120 4.83 9.53 -3.09
C TYR A 120 5.92 10.43 -3.66
N ASP A 121 7.18 10.03 -3.52
CA ASP A 121 8.32 10.76 -4.06
C ASP A 121 8.48 10.46 -5.56
N ALA A 122 8.46 11.50 -6.37
CA ALA A 122 8.59 11.41 -7.81
C ALA A 122 10.00 11.08 -8.28
N ASN A 123 11.00 11.27 -7.42
CA ASN A 123 12.40 10.96 -7.71
C ASN A 123 12.75 9.53 -7.26
N TYR A 124 11.93 8.53 -7.61
CA TYR A 124 12.12 7.14 -7.19
C TYR A 124 13.53 6.58 -7.53
N ALA A 125 14.17 7.09 -8.58
CA ALA A 125 15.50 6.67 -9.01
C ALA A 125 16.62 6.97 -7.98
N HIS A 126 16.36 7.79 -6.96
CA HIS A 126 17.31 8.05 -5.87
C HIS A 126 17.24 7.01 -4.75
N HIS A 127 16.28 6.09 -4.80
CA HIS A 127 16.06 5.09 -3.76
C HIS A 127 16.67 3.74 -4.17
N LEU A 128 17.17 2.99 -3.19
CA LEU A 128 17.55 1.60 -3.38
C LEU A 128 16.29 0.77 -3.58
N LEU A 129 16.31 -0.12 -4.59
CA LEU A 129 15.15 -0.91 -4.97
C LEU A 129 15.41 -2.41 -4.70
N PRO A 130 14.37 -3.19 -4.36
CA PRO A 130 14.50 -4.63 -4.19
C PRO A 130 14.79 -5.31 -5.53
N ALA A 131 15.29 -6.55 -5.47
CA ALA A 131 15.37 -7.39 -6.65
C ALA A 131 13.94 -7.72 -7.14
N LEU A 132 13.72 -7.56 -8.44
CA LEU A 132 12.43 -7.80 -9.09
C LEU A 132 12.56 -8.94 -10.11
N PRO A 133 11.46 -9.67 -10.38
CA PRO A 133 11.43 -10.69 -11.42
C PRO A 133 11.82 -10.13 -12.80
N SER A 134 12.41 -10.98 -13.63
CA SER A 134 12.75 -10.63 -15.01
C SER A 134 11.49 -10.25 -15.80
N GLY A 135 11.54 -9.11 -16.51
CA GLY A 135 10.39 -8.59 -17.26
C GLY A 135 9.57 -7.54 -16.51
N THR A 136 9.89 -7.28 -15.23
CA THR A 136 9.25 -6.21 -14.47
C THR A 136 9.67 -4.83 -14.95
N ARG A 137 8.70 -3.91 -15.04
CA ARG A 137 8.90 -2.50 -15.42
C ARG A 137 8.45 -1.59 -14.28
N ILE A 138 9.29 -0.67 -13.81
CA ILE A 138 8.90 0.25 -12.73
C ILE A 138 7.89 1.28 -13.25
N ALA A 139 6.82 1.49 -12.50
CA ALA A 139 5.79 2.51 -12.76
C ALA A 139 6.26 3.89 -12.25
N SER A 140 7.26 4.48 -12.90
CA SER A 140 7.88 5.77 -12.51
C SER A 140 6.88 6.93 -12.34
N LYS A 141 5.75 6.87 -13.05
CA LYS A 141 4.67 7.85 -12.93
C LYS A 141 4.02 7.84 -11.54
N GLU A 142 4.09 6.72 -10.81
CA GLU A 142 3.56 6.57 -9.45
C GLU A 142 4.57 7.00 -8.37
N GLY A 143 5.85 7.02 -8.68
CA GLY A 143 6.90 7.33 -7.70
C GLY A 143 7.11 6.20 -6.69
N ILE A 144 7.67 6.54 -5.54
CA ILE A 144 7.89 5.61 -4.41
C ILE A 144 7.14 6.10 -3.18
N GLY A 145 6.36 5.20 -2.57
CA GLY A 145 5.62 5.49 -1.33
C GLY A 145 6.56 5.56 -0.14
N LEU A 146 6.51 6.67 0.59
CA LEU A 146 7.27 6.97 1.80
C LEU A 146 6.30 7.21 2.96
N HIS A 147 6.56 6.60 4.11
CA HIS A 147 5.72 6.70 5.29
C HIS A 147 6.39 7.60 6.34
N PHE A 148 5.61 8.49 6.95
CA PHE A 148 6.06 9.43 7.99
C PHE A 148 4.98 9.57 9.07
N GLY A 149 5.36 9.99 10.29
CA GLY A 149 4.44 10.22 11.40
C GLY A 149 4.71 9.31 12.60
N ASP A 150 3.67 9.07 13.40
CA ASP A 150 3.74 8.26 14.62
C ASP A 150 3.71 6.77 14.27
N LEU A 151 4.83 6.30 13.73
CA LEU A 151 5.05 4.93 13.25
C LEU A 151 6.10 4.23 14.10
N ASP A 152 6.04 2.89 14.12
CA ASP A 152 7.15 2.11 14.63
C ASP A 152 8.38 2.33 13.73
N GLU A 153 9.58 2.32 14.32
CA GLU A 153 10.82 2.56 13.58
C GLU A 153 11.01 1.62 12.39
N GLY A 154 10.42 0.41 12.45
CA GLY A 154 10.35 -0.52 11.33
C GLY A 154 9.59 0.03 10.13
N GLU A 155 8.39 0.59 10.35
CA GLU A 155 7.52 1.09 9.29
C GLU A 155 8.09 2.33 8.58
N LEU A 156 8.90 3.14 9.28
CA LEU A 156 9.63 4.26 8.66
C LEU A 156 10.62 3.80 7.58
N ALA A 157 11.07 2.55 7.63
CA ALA A 157 11.92 1.95 6.61
C ALA A 157 11.11 1.35 5.44
N PHE A 158 9.80 1.18 5.57
CA PHE A 158 8.99 0.54 4.53
C PHE A 158 8.78 1.48 3.33
N ARG A 159 8.74 0.90 2.15
CA ARG A 159 8.58 1.62 0.87
C ARG A 159 7.62 0.89 -0.03
N ASP A 160 6.75 1.63 -0.70
CA ASP A 160 5.88 1.07 -1.74
C ASP A 160 6.47 1.38 -3.13
N LEU A 161 6.87 0.35 -3.87
CA LEU A 161 7.29 0.44 -5.26
C LEU A 161 6.19 -0.08 -6.18
N TYR A 162 5.79 0.72 -7.17
CA TYR A 162 4.78 0.32 -8.14
C TYR A 162 5.45 -0.23 -9.40
N VAL A 163 4.99 -1.38 -9.87
CA VAL A 163 5.59 -2.07 -11.02
C VAL A 163 4.56 -2.69 -11.94
N TYR A 164 4.91 -2.84 -13.21
CA TYR A 164 4.16 -3.58 -14.21
C TYR A 164 4.83 -4.91 -14.52
N HIS A 165 4.01 -5.95 -14.68
CA HIS A 165 4.48 -7.24 -15.18
C HIS A 165 3.42 -7.87 -16.09
N ASP A 166 3.87 -8.47 -17.19
CA ASP A 166 2.96 -8.99 -18.23
C ASP A 166 2.38 -10.37 -17.85
N CYS A 167 3.12 -11.18 -17.09
CA CYS A 167 2.65 -12.48 -16.59
C CYS A 167 2.41 -12.42 -15.07
N ALA A 168 1.14 -12.29 -14.68
CA ALA A 168 0.75 -12.17 -13.27
C ALA A 168 1.22 -13.35 -12.42
N ILE A 169 0.96 -14.56 -12.92
CA ILE A 169 1.29 -15.82 -12.23
C ILE A 169 2.80 -15.94 -12.00
N TYR A 170 3.62 -15.63 -13.00
CA TYR A 170 5.07 -15.68 -12.84
C TYR A 170 5.57 -14.66 -11.82
N PHE A 171 5.02 -13.44 -11.85
CA PHE A 171 5.40 -12.38 -10.93
C PHE A 171 5.05 -12.77 -9.49
N GLU A 172 3.81 -13.16 -9.23
CA GLU A 172 3.33 -13.55 -7.90
C GLU A 172 4.09 -14.77 -7.35
N ARG A 173 4.40 -15.77 -8.19
CA ARG A 173 5.27 -16.91 -7.83
C ARG A 173 6.67 -16.47 -7.43
N SER A 174 7.30 -15.63 -8.26
CA SER A 174 8.66 -15.15 -8.02
C SER A 174 8.75 -14.28 -6.77
N MET A 175 7.64 -13.68 -6.37
CA MET A 175 7.50 -12.90 -5.14
C MET A 175 7.08 -13.75 -3.93
N GLY A 176 6.83 -15.06 -4.11
CA GLY A 176 6.53 -16.01 -3.03
C GLY A 176 5.07 -16.02 -2.56
N TYR A 177 4.12 -15.54 -3.36
CA TYR A 177 2.71 -15.40 -2.97
C TYR A 177 1.80 -16.54 -3.43
N ILE A 178 2.21 -17.31 -4.44
CA ILE A 178 1.48 -18.49 -4.92
C ILE A 178 2.44 -19.64 -5.18
N ASP A 179 2.01 -20.87 -4.87
CA ASP A 179 2.81 -22.07 -5.04
C ASP A 179 2.81 -22.60 -6.49
N GLU A 180 3.75 -23.51 -6.78
CA GLU A 180 3.92 -24.11 -8.12
C GLU A 180 2.68 -24.91 -8.60
N ASP A 181 2.01 -25.57 -7.66
CA ASP A 181 0.85 -26.44 -7.89
C ASP A 181 -0.47 -25.68 -8.07
N TRP A 182 -0.43 -24.37 -8.00
CA TRP A 182 -1.64 -23.59 -7.97
C TRP A 182 -2.27 -23.40 -9.37
N GLU A 183 -3.61 -23.52 -9.44
CA GLU A 183 -4.36 -23.60 -10.70
C GLU A 183 -5.14 -22.32 -11.06
N TYR A 184 -5.65 -21.55 -10.08
CA TYR A 184 -6.56 -20.41 -10.33
C TYR A 184 -6.49 -19.28 -9.29
N LEU A 185 -6.27 -18.03 -9.76
CA LEU A 185 -6.43 -16.82 -8.94
C LEU A 185 -7.92 -16.55 -8.76
N LYS A 186 -8.44 -16.84 -7.56
CA LYS A 186 -9.78 -16.41 -7.16
C LYS A 186 -9.77 -14.90 -6.90
N TYR A 187 -10.19 -14.16 -7.91
CA TYR A 187 -10.61 -12.76 -7.81
C TYR A 187 -12.16 -12.71 -7.71
N PRO A 188 -12.79 -11.53 -7.55
CA PRO A 188 -14.23 -11.38 -7.81
C PRO A 188 -14.63 -12.05 -9.15
N GLU A 189 -15.84 -12.62 -9.24
CA GLU A 189 -16.28 -13.56 -10.31
C GLU A 189 -15.92 -13.13 -11.74
N GLU A 190 -15.86 -11.83 -12.01
CA GLU A 190 -15.49 -11.26 -13.30
C GLU A 190 -14.00 -11.38 -13.71
N TRP A 191 -13.08 -11.81 -12.82
CA TRP A 191 -11.62 -11.70 -13.02
C TRP A 191 -10.84 -13.00 -12.87
N GLU A 192 -11.50 -14.16 -12.96
CA GLU A 192 -10.79 -15.44 -12.93
C GLU A 192 -9.70 -15.49 -14.02
N VAL A 193 -8.43 -15.48 -13.62
CA VAL A 193 -7.28 -15.61 -14.53
C VAL A 193 -6.83 -17.06 -14.54
N LYS A 194 -6.75 -17.65 -15.74
CA LYS A 194 -6.31 -19.04 -15.89
C LYS A 194 -4.80 -19.13 -15.95
N LYS A 195 -4.28 -20.28 -15.52
CA LYS A 195 -2.87 -20.63 -15.67
C LYS A 195 -2.38 -20.43 -17.11
N GLY A 196 -1.37 -19.59 -17.28
CA GLY A 196 -0.72 -19.33 -18.57
C GLY A 196 -1.22 -18.09 -19.34
N GLU A 197 -2.23 -17.38 -18.83
CA GLU A 197 -2.68 -16.13 -19.45
C GLU A 197 -1.79 -14.94 -19.04
N ILE A 198 -1.55 -14.03 -19.99
CA ILE A 198 -0.71 -12.84 -19.86
C ILE A 198 -1.65 -11.64 -19.77
N TYR A 199 -1.63 -10.95 -18.64
CA TYR A 199 -2.35 -9.70 -18.42
C TYR A 199 -1.39 -8.73 -17.75
N PRO A 200 -1.00 -7.63 -18.43
CA PRO A 200 -0.18 -6.60 -17.82
C PRO A 200 -0.91 -5.99 -16.63
N ARG A 201 -0.35 -6.15 -15.43
CA ARG A 201 -0.93 -5.62 -14.18
C ARG A 201 0.02 -4.68 -13.49
N LEU A 202 -0.55 -3.64 -12.88
CA LEU A 202 0.13 -2.80 -11.91
C LEU A 202 0.10 -3.48 -10.54
N TYR A 203 1.27 -3.60 -9.93
CA TYR A 203 1.48 -4.17 -8.60
C TYR A 203 2.07 -3.12 -7.68
N GLY A 204 1.63 -3.09 -6.42
CA GLY A 204 2.34 -2.40 -5.35
C GLY A 204 3.22 -3.39 -4.58
N VAL A 205 4.53 -3.22 -4.60
CA VAL A 205 5.48 -4.01 -3.81
C VAL A 205 5.89 -3.20 -2.59
N LEU A 206 5.47 -3.65 -1.41
CA LEU A 206 5.96 -3.13 -0.13
C LEU A 206 7.25 -3.87 0.23
N TYR A 207 8.32 -3.13 0.54
CA TYR A 207 9.61 -3.69 0.93
C TYR A 207 10.28 -2.86 2.03
N ASP A 208 11.18 -3.47 2.79
CA ASP A 208 12.04 -2.77 3.75
C ASP A 208 13.24 -2.15 3.01
N ALA A 209 13.39 -0.82 3.06
CA ALA A 209 14.47 -0.11 2.38
C ALA A 209 15.89 -0.41 2.91
N ARG A 210 16.01 -0.95 4.13
CA ARG A 210 17.30 -1.30 4.75
C ARG A 210 17.78 -2.65 4.27
N THR A 211 16.89 -3.64 4.22
CA THR A 211 17.23 -5.03 3.88
C THR A 211 16.91 -5.39 2.43
N LEU A 212 16.10 -4.57 1.75
CA LEU A 212 15.55 -4.82 0.41
C LEU A 212 14.67 -6.07 0.33
N LYS A 213 14.22 -6.60 1.48
CA LYS A 213 13.30 -7.73 1.55
C LYS A 213 11.88 -7.30 1.18
N ASN A 214 11.25 -8.04 0.28
CA ASN A 214 9.83 -7.88 -0.03
C ASN A 214 8.99 -8.32 1.17
N LEU A 215 8.03 -7.48 1.55
CA LEU A 215 7.16 -7.70 2.71
C LEU A 215 5.70 -7.97 2.31
N LYS A 216 5.21 -7.25 1.29
CA LYS A 216 3.84 -7.40 0.78
C LYS A 216 3.75 -7.16 -0.71
N LEU A 217 2.91 -7.93 -1.37
CA LEU A 217 2.40 -7.64 -2.70
C LEU A 217 0.96 -7.14 -2.58
N LYS A 218 0.65 -6.03 -3.23
CA LYS A 218 -0.62 -5.32 -3.15
C LYS A 218 -1.29 -5.25 -4.50
N HIS A 219 -2.54 -5.72 -4.55
CA HIS A 219 -3.49 -5.52 -5.63
C HIS A 219 -4.58 -4.59 -5.14
N TYR A 220 -4.73 -3.45 -5.79
CA TYR A 220 -5.83 -2.54 -5.48
C TYR A 220 -7.08 -3.03 -6.19
N VAL A 221 -8.13 -3.29 -5.43
CA VAL A 221 -9.46 -3.63 -5.95
C VAL A 221 -10.43 -2.55 -5.51
N PHE A 222 -11.20 -2.06 -6.46
CA PHE A 222 -12.17 -0.98 -6.38
C PHE A 222 -13.57 -1.55 -6.69
N PRO A 223 -14.24 -2.21 -5.74
CA PRO A 223 -15.47 -2.95 -6.03
C PRO A 223 -16.60 -2.09 -6.63
N SER A 224 -16.65 -0.81 -6.25
CA SER A 224 -17.64 0.15 -6.73
C SER A 224 -17.27 0.85 -8.04
N ASP A 225 -16.00 0.76 -8.49
CA ASP A 225 -15.54 1.36 -9.74
C ASP A 225 -14.69 0.37 -10.56
N PRO A 226 -15.34 -0.54 -11.33
CA PRO A 226 -14.64 -1.49 -12.19
C PRO A 226 -13.74 -0.86 -13.25
N LYS A 227 -13.84 0.45 -13.53
CA LYS A 227 -12.91 1.11 -14.47
C LYS A 227 -11.54 1.36 -13.84
N LEU A 228 -11.49 1.60 -12.53
CA LEU A 228 -10.22 1.70 -11.78
C LEU A 228 -9.56 0.33 -11.59
N ASN A 229 -10.34 -0.73 -11.63
CA ASN A 229 -9.84 -2.10 -11.63
C ASN A 229 -9.19 -2.50 -12.95
N ASN A 230 -9.71 -1.94 -14.04
CA ASN A 230 -9.17 -2.11 -15.38
C ASN A 230 -8.24 -0.95 -15.73
N ILE A 231 -7.37 -0.51 -14.81
CA ILE A 231 -6.15 0.22 -15.20
C ILE A 231 -5.22 -0.79 -15.89
N GLU A 232 -5.68 -1.28 -17.03
CA GLU A 232 -4.86 -1.85 -18.06
C GLU A 232 -3.88 -0.75 -18.48
N LEU A 233 -2.63 -1.15 -18.66
CA LEU A 233 -1.66 -0.34 -19.38
C LEU A 233 -2.28 0.06 -20.73
N ILE A 234 -2.57 1.36 -20.91
CA ILE A 234 -2.59 1.96 -22.26
C ILE A 234 -1.16 1.90 -22.81
#